data_AF-F2RPQ2-F1
#
_entry.id   AF-F2RPQ2-F1
#
_cell.length_a   1.000
_cell.length_b   1.000
_cell.length_c   1.000
_cell.angle_alpha   90.00
_cell.angle_beta   90.00
_cell.angle_gamma   90.00
#
_symmetry.space_group_name_H-M   'P 1'
#
loop_
_entity.id
_entity.type
_entity.pdbx_description
1 polymer ?
#
loop_
_entity_poly.entity_id
_entity_poly.type
_entity_poly.pdbx_seq_one_letter_code
_entity_poly.pdbx_strand_id
1 'polypeptide(L)'
;VISPPTCSGKGTRFEIRVPGADVNSHYVLAAIVALGWRGVRKKLDIPIPPLPKGEDVGGTADKGERLAKNLKEAVARFTAKESVAREALGDEFVDHFGGTREHEIRLWEEAVTDWYVLFIYCFLLRPLHLVSRSDLANECPLFRYCREVKRYIETV
;
A
#
# COMPACT_ATOMS: atom_id res chain seq x y z
N VAL A 1 11.28 -6.46 -2.97
CA VAL A 1 11.87 -6.15 -1.65
C VAL A 1 11.95 -7.43 -0.82
N ILE A 2 12.94 -8.28 -1.11
CA ILE A 2 13.28 -9.47 -0.32
C ILE A 2 14.77 -9.34 -0.04
N SER A 3 15.16 -9.35 1.23
CA SER A 3 16.53 -9.08 1.63
C SER A 3 17.11 -10.26 2.39
N PRO A 4 18.31 -10.74 2.02
CA PRO A 4 19.04 -11.71 2.83
C PRO A 4 19.66 -10.99 4.05
N PRO A 5 19.74 -11.66 5.21
CA PRO A 5 20.40 -11.09 6.39
C PRO A 5 21.92 -11.08 6.20
N THR A 6 22.59 -10.10 6.80
CA THR A 6 24.06 -10.08 6.91
C THR A 6 24.52 -10.82 8.17
N CYS A 7 24.20 -12.11 8.28
CA CYS A 7 24.57 -12.93 9.44
C CYS A 7 25.32 -14.21 9.04
N SER A 8 25.79 -14.96 10.04
CA SER A 8 26.38 -16.29 9.81
C SER A 8 25.36 -17.25 9.17
N GLY A 9 25.85 -18.28 8.47
CA GLY A 9 24.99 -19.21 7.73
C GLY A 9 23.98 -19.98 8.58
N LYS A 10 24.16 -20.04 9.90
CA LYS A 10 23.18 -20.62 10.84
C LYS A 10 21.91 -19.76 10.98
N GLY A 11 21.98 -18.47 10.65
CA GLY A 11 20.87 -17.52 10.74
C GLY A 11 20.21 -17.16 9.40
N THR A 12 20.49 -17.93 8.35
CA THR A 12 19.96 -17.69 7.00
C THR A 12 18.43 -17.72 7.03
N ARG A 13 17.82 -16.60 6.64
CA ARG A 13 16.38 -16.39 6.53
C ARG A 13 16.09 -15.41 5.40
N PHE A 14 14.82 -15.24 5.06
CA PHE A 14 14.38 -14.15 4.20
C PHE A 14 13.69 -13.08 5.03
N GLU A 15 14.01 -11.82 4.75
CA GLU A 15 13.26 -10.68 5.25
C GLU A 15 12.36 -10.14 4.14
N ILE A 16 11.04 -10.23 4.35
CA ILE A 16 10.03 -9.75 3.40
C ILE A 16 9.51 -8.43 3.92
N ARG A 17 9.90 -7.33 3.26
CA ARG A 17 9.67 -5.96 3.75
C ARG A 17 8.53 -5.23 3.01
N VAL A 18 7.68 -6.00 2.33
CA VAL A 18 6.52 -5.48 1.58
C VAL A 18 5.30 -5.27 2.48
N PRO A 19 4.94 -6.19 3.39
CA PRO A 19 3.78 -6.01 4.26
C PRO A 19 3.98 -4.84 5.24
N GLY A 20 2.99 -3.96 5.33
CA GLY A 20 2.90 -2.89 6.33
C GLY A 20 2.38 -3.40 7.69
N ALA A 21 2.22 -2.49 8.65
CA ALA A 21 1.68 -2.82 9.97
C ALA A 21 0.14 -2.95 9.99
N ASP A 22 -0.52 -2.52 8.91
CA ASP A 22 -1.97 -2.50 8.67
C ASP A 22 -2.51 -3.84 8.14
N VAL A 23 -1.65 -4.80 7.87
CA VAL A 23 -2.02 -6.09 7.28
C VAL A 23 -2.52 -7.10 8.32
N ASN A 24 -3.37 -8.02 7.89
CA ASN A 24 -3.66 -9.22 8.67
C ASN A 24 -2.46 -10.19 8.60
N SER A 25 -1.79 -10.38 9.74
CA SER A 25 -0.59 -11.22 9.86
C SER A 25 -0.83 -12.67 9.45
N HIS A 26 -2.02 -13.22 9.66
CA HIS A 26 -2.35 -14.58 9.24
C HIS A 26 -2.37 -14.71 7.71
N TYR A 27 -2.98 -13.76 7.01
CA TYR A 27 -3.03 -13.77 5.54
C TYR A 27 -1.67 -13.57 4.92
N VAL A 28 -0.85 -12.69 5.49
CA VAL A 28 0.53 -12.46 5.03
C VAL A 28 1.36 -13.73 5.20
N LEU A 29 1.32 -14.36 6.37
CA LEU A 29 2.08 -15.61 6.60
C LEU A 29 1.61 -16.75 5.70
N ALA A 30 0.28 -16.91 5.53
CA ALA A 30 -0.28 -17.90 4.62
C ALA A 30 0.21 -17.68 3.17
N ALA A 31 0.17 -16.45 2.68
CA ALA A 31 0.64 -16.12 1.34
C ALA A 31 2.14 -16.37 1.16
N ILE A 32 2.98 -15.98 2.14
CA ILE A 32 4.43 -16.20 2.09
C ILE A 32 4.76 -17.69 2.01
N VAL A 33 4.13 -18.50 2.87
CA VAL A 33 4.37 -19.94 2.91
C VAL A 33 3.86 -20.62 1.64
N ALA A 34 2.66 -20.28 1.17
CA ALA A 34 2.08 -20.87 -0.04
C ALA A 34 2.92 -20.55 -1.29
N LEU A 35 3.34 -19.30 -1.46
CA LEU A 35 4.18 -18.88 -2.60
C LEU A 35 5.60 -19.45 -2.52
N GLY A 36 6.18 -19.51 -1.32
CA GLY A 36 7.48 -20.16 -1.10
C GLY A 36 7.42 -21.65 -1.46
N TRP A 37 6.38 -22.34 -0.99
CA TRP A 37 6.17 -23.76 -1.30
C TRP A 37 5.94 -23.99 -2.80
N ARG A 38 5.17 -23.14 -3.46
CA ARG A 38 4.98 -23.16 -4.92
C ARG A 38 6.30 -23.05 -5.67
N GLY A 39 7.17 -22.13 -5.26
CA GLY A 39 8.50 -21.95 -5.85
C GLY A 39 9.36 -23.21 -5.73
N VAL A 40 9.37 -23.84 -4.56
CA VAL A 40 10.08 -25.11 -4.32
C VAL A 40 9.52 -26.24 -5.17
N ARG A 41 8.18 -26.41 -5.18
CA ARG A 41 7.51 -27.51 -5.91
C ARG A 41 7.73 -27.42 -7.42
N LYS A 42 7.68 -26.21 -7.97
CA LYS A 42 7.85 -25.95 -9.40
C LYS A 42 9.32 -25.73 -9.81
N LYS A 43 10.25 -25.74 -8.85
CA LYS A 43 11.68 -25.45 -9.05
C LYS A 43 11.89 -24.19 -9.91
N LEU A 44 11.23 -23.10 -9.52
CA LEU A 44 11.28 -21.85 -10.28
C LEU A 44 12.66 -21.22 -10.17
N ASP A 45 13.21 -20.81 -11.31
CA ASP A 45 14.43 -20.01 -11.35
C ASP A 45 14.16 -18.58 -10.86
N ILE A 46 15.16 -17.99 -10.21
CA ILE A 46 15.13 -16.60 -9.79
C ILE A 46 15.77 -15.78 -10.91
N PRO A 47 14.99 -15.04 -11.72
CA PRO A 47 15.49 -14.45 -12.96
C PRO A 47 16.39 -13.22 -12.73
N ILE A 48 16.31 -12.61 -11.55
CA ILE A 48 16.96 -11.34 -11.24
C ILE A 48 18.02 -11.57 -10.17
N PRO A 49 19.29 -11.18 -10.39
CA PRO A 49 20.32 -11.26 -9.36
C PRO A 49 20.00 -10.31 -8.19
N PRO A 50 20.50 -10.60 -6.98
CA PRO A 50 20.34 -9.69 -5.85
C PRO A 50 21.00 -8.33 -6.14
N LEU A 51 20.41 -7.25 -5.64
CA LEU A 51 20.96 -5.91 -5.76
C LEU A 51 22.35 -5.83 -5.07
N PRO A 52 23.32 -5.11 -5.67
CA PRO A 52 24.62 -4.86 -5.04
C PRO A 52 24.46 -4.12 -3.70
N LYS A 53 25.43 -4.30 -2.80
CA LYS A 53 25.48 -3.55 -1.52
C LYS A 53 25.56 -2.05 -1.81
N GLY A 54 24.66 -1.28 -1.21
CA GLY A 54 24.62 0.18 -1.31
C GLY A 54 23.71 0.72 -2.41
N GLU A 55 23.05 -0.16 -3.18
CA GLU A 55 22.02 0.25 -4.14
C GLU A 55 20.62 0.07 -3.56
N ASP A 56 19.79 1.10 -3.72
CA ASP A 56 18.42 1.12 -3.23
C ASP A 56 17.43 0.57 -4.27
N VAL A 57 16.34 -0.01 -3.77
CA VAL A 57 15.18 -0.39 -4.58
C VAL A 57 14.65 0.84 -5.33
N GLY A 58 14.41 0.73 -6.63
CA GLY A 58 14.02 1.88 -7.45
C GLY A 58 15.15 2.55 -8.24
N GLY A 59 16.42 2.21 -7.97
CA GLY A 59 17.59 2.74 -8.69
C GLY A 59 17.74 2.24 -10.13
N THR A 60 18.75 2.76 -10.84
CA THR A 60 19.03 2.42 -12.24
C THR A 60 19.48 0.97 -12.46
N ALA A 61 20.08 0.31 -11.46
CA ALA A 61 20.45 -1.10 -11.56
C ALA A 61 19.32 -2.07 -11.14
N ASP A 62 18.20 -1.55 -10.62
CA ASP A 62 17.06 -2.37 -10.23
C ASP A 62 16.22 -2.77 -11.44
N LYS A 63 16.47 -3.98 -11.94
CA LYS A 63 15.74 -4.62 -13.04
C LYS A 63 14.47 -5.35 -12.59
N GLY A 64 14.07 -5.22 -11.31
CA GLY A 64 12.90 -5.88 -10.77
C GLY A 64 11.58 -5.27 -11.24
N GLU A 65 10.56 -6.12 -11.40
CA GLU A 65 9.20 -5.65 -11.66
C GLU A 65 8.69 -4.82 -10.47
N ARG A 66 8.03 -3.70 -10.77
CA ARG A 66 7.47 -2.81 -9.75
C ARG A 66 6.15 -3.35 -9.23
N LEU A 67 5.99 -3.25 -7.91
CA LEU A 67 4.72 -3.51 -7.23
C LEU A 67 3.65 -2.52 -7.72
N ALA A 68 2.39 -2.89 -7.51
CA ALA A 68 1.26 -2.01 -7.76
C ALA A 68 1.41 -0.71 -6.95
N LYS A 69 1.08 0.43 -7.56
CA LYS A 69 1.25 1.76 -6.94
C LYS A 69 0.10 2.16 -6.03
N ASN A 70 -1.04 1.51 -6.20
CA ASN A 70 -2.27 1.79 -5.47
C ASN A 70 -3.06 0.49 -5.27
N LEU A 71 -4.06 0.55 -4.38
CA LEU A 71 -4.90 -0.59 -4.06
C LEU A 71 -5.68 -1.10 -5.28
N LYS A 72 -6.13 -0.21 -6.17
CA LYS A 72 -6.88 -0.58 -7.39
C LYS A 72 -6.08 -1.45 -8.34
N GLU A 73 -4.83 -1.08 -8.62
CA GLU A 73 -3.91 -1.90 -9.40
C GLU A 73 -3.58 -3.21 -8.71
N ALA A 74 -3.40 -3.20 -7.37
CA ALA A 74 -3.09 -4.40 -6.61
C ALA A 74 -4.24 -5.42 -6.67
N VAL A 75 -5.48 -4.95 -6.50
CA VAL A 75 -6.69 -5.78 -6.58
C VAL A 75 -6.88 -6.33 -7.98
N ALA A 76 -6.74 -5.50 -9.02
CA ALA A 76 -6.86 -5.95 -10.41
C ALA A 76 -5.85 -7.05 -10.75
N ARG A 77 -4.59 -6.94 -10.28
CA ARG A 77 -3.59 -8.01 -10.45
C ARG A 77 -3.92 -9.25 -9.62
N PHE A 78 -4.40 -9.07 -8.39
CA PHE A 78 -4.74 -10.17 -7.48
C PHE A 78 -5.92 -11.02 -7.99
N THR A 79 -6.97 -10.38 -8.53
CA THR A 79 -8.19 -11.06 -8.99
C THR A 79 -8.14 -11.49 -10.46
N ALA A 80 -7.07 -11.15 -11.20
CA ALA A 80 -6.91 -11.58 -12.60
C ALA A 80 -7.06 -13.11 -12.74
N LYS A 81 -7.60 -13.57 -13.88
CA LYS A 81 -7.81 -15.01 -14.13
C LYS A 81 -6.51 -15.82 -14.06
N GLU A 82 -5.41 -15.25 -14.57
CA GLU A 82 -4.08 -15.87 -14.56
C GLU A 82 -3.26 -15.52 -13.30
N SER A 83 -3.91 -14.98 -12.27
CA SER A 83 -3.25 -14.59 -11.03
C SER A 83 -2.66 -15.79 -10.30
N VAL A 84 -1.39 -15.68 -9.88
CA VAL A 84 -0.74 -16.67 -9.02
C VAL A 84 -1.48 -16.82 -7.68
N ALA A 85 -2.22 -15.80 -7.24
CA ALA A 85 -3.00 -15.87 -6.01
C ALA A 85 -4.11 -16.94 -6.08
N ARG A 86 -4.71 -17.15 -7.27
CA ARG A 86 -5.76 -18.17 -7.46
C ARG A 86 -5.20 -19.58 -7.29
N GLU A 87 -4.00 -19.82 -7.80
CA GLU A 87 -3.29 -21.08 -7.60
C GLU A 87 -2.90 -21.28 -6.12
N ALA A 88 -2.51 -20.21 -5.42
CA ALA A 88 -1.94 -20.30 -4.08
C ALA A 88 -2.99 -20.31 -2.94
N LEU A 89 -4.08 -19.56 -3.10
CA LEU A 89 -5.10 -19.32 -2.06
C LEU A 89 -6.48 -19.86 -2.44
N GLY A 90 -6.69 -20.23 -3.70
CA GLY A 90 -7.97 -20.71 -4.22
C GLY A 90 -8.88 -19.59 -4.76
N ASP A 91 -9.73 -19.95 -5.72
CA ASP A 91 -10.60 -18.99 -6.41
C ASP A 91 -11.62 -18.32 -5.47
N GLU A 92 -12.29 -19.11 -4.62
CA GLU A 92 -13.31 -18.60 -3.69
C GLU A 92 -12.76 -17.53 -2.75
N PHE A 93 -11.55 -17.74 -2.22
CA PHE A 93 -10.89 -16.77 -1.35
C PHE A 93 -10.51 -15.51 -2.11
N VAL A 94 -9.92 -15.67 -3.31
CA VAL A 94 -9.49 -14.54 -4.14
C VAL A 94 -10.67 -13.66 -4.53
N ASP A 95 -11.79 -14.28 -4.94
CA ASP A 95 -12.99 -13.55 -5.34
C ASP A 95 -13.63 -12.83 -4.14
N HIS A 96 -13.75 -13.51 -3.00
CA HIS A 96 -14.32 -12.90 -1.80
C HIS A 96 -13.45 -11.76 -1.26
N PHE A 97 -12.15 -12.02 -1.06
CA PHE A 97 -11.24 -11.02 -0.53
C PHE A 97 -11.06 -9.85 -1.49
N GLY A 98 -10.96 -10.13 -2.79
CA GLY A 98 -10.93 -9.13 -3.86
C GLY A 98 -12.15 -8.20 -3.81
N GLY A 99 -13.36 -8.76 -3.71
CA GLY A 99 -14.59 -7.99 -3.60
C GLY A 99 -14.62 -7.04 -2.39
N THR A 100 -14.08 -7.46 -1.24
CA THR A 100 -13.99 -6.56 -0.07
C THR A 100 -13.06 -5.36 -0.32
N ARG A 101 -11.99 -5.54 -1.10
CA ARG A 101 -11.07 -4.45 -1.45
C ARG A 101 -11.65 -3.56 -2.56
N GLU A 102 -12.40 -4.11 -3.50
CA GLU A 102 -13.14 -3.33 -4.49
C GLU A 102 -14.16 -2.39 -3.85
N HIS A 103 -14.84 -2.86 -2.79
CA HIS A 103 -15.72 -2.02 -2.00
C HIS A 103 -14.97 -0.86 -1.32
N GLU A 104 -13.82 -1.15 -0.71
CA GLU A 104 -12.95 -0.14 -0.11
C GLU A 104 -12.48 0.92 -1.11
N ILE A 105 -12.09 0.50 -2.31
CA ILE A 105 -11.73 1.41 -3.40
C ILE A 105 -12.90 2.32 -3.78
N ARG A 106 -14.12 1.77 -3.89
CA ARG A 106 -15.32 2.55 -4.21
C ARG A 106 -15.57 3.63 -3.16
N LEU A 107 -15.51 3.27 -1.88
CA LEU A 107 -15.67 4.23 -0.78
C LEU A 107 -14.61 5.32 -0.81
N TRP A 108 -13.36 4.95 -1.13
CA TRP A 108 -12.28 5.92 -1.26
C TRP A 108 -12.47 6.89 -2.44
N GLU A 109 -12.93 6.39 -3.59
CA GLU A 109 -13.17 7.21 -4.79
C GLU A 109 -14.34 8.21 -4.61
N GLU A 110 -15.32 7.89 -3.76
CA GLU A 110 -16.45 8.77 -3.44
C GLU A 110 -16.12 9.80 -2.34
N ALA A 111 -15.02 9.63 -1.60
CA ALA A 111 -14.68 10.46 -0.46
C ALA A 111 -13.99 11.78 -0.87
N VAL A 112 -14.51 12.91 -0.38
CA VAL A 112 -13.79 14.20 -0.42
C VAL A 112 -12.97 14.34 0.85
N THR A 113 -11.65 14.27 0.72
CA THR A 113 -10.75 14.37 1.86
C THR A 113 -10.42 15.83 2.20
N ASP A 114 -10.01 16.07 3.45
CA ASP A 114 -9.54 17.39 3.93
C ASP A 114 -8.45 17.99 3.04
N TRP A 115 -7.65 17.15 2.38
CA TRP A 115 -6.60 17.58 1.47
C TRP A 115 -7.16 18.30 0.25
N TYR A 116 -8.24 17.79 -0.35
CA TYR A 116 -8.91 18.44 -1.48
C TYR A 116 -9.54 19.76 -1.08
N VAL A 117 -10.17 19.79 0.09
CA VAL A 117 -10.80 21.00 0.65
C VAL A 117 -9.75 22.09 0.90
N LEU A 118 -8.63 21.73 1.52
CA LEU A 118 -7.52 22.65 1.78
C LEU A 118 -6.88 23.14 0.48
N PHE A 119 -6.70 22.26 -0.50
CA PHE A 119 -6.13 22.63 -1.80
C PHE A 119 -7.01 23.65 -2.53
N ILE A 120 -8.32 23.39 -2.65
CA ILE A 120 -9.25 24.31 -3.31
C ILE A 120 -9.27 25.67 -2.61
N TYR A 121 -9.33 25.68 -1.28
CA TYR A 121 -9.41 26.93 -0.52
C TYR A 121 -8.12 27.76 -0.63
N CYS A 122 -6.95 27.13 -0.51
CA CYS A 122 -5.66 27.82 -0.56
C CYS A 122 -5.25 28.27 -1.97
N PHE A 123 -5.64 27.54 -3.02
CA PHE A 123 -5.18 27.82 -4.39
C PHE A 123 -6.21 28.53 -5.27
N LEU A 124 -7.51 28.26 -5.12
CA LEU A 124 -8.54 28.77 -6.03
C LEU A 124 -9.30 29.98 -5.46
N LEU A 125 -9.42 30.09 -4.14
CA LEU A 125 -10.36 31.04 -3.52
C LEU A 125 -9.70 32.25 -2.84
N ARG A 126 -8.37 32.32 -2.72
CA ARG A 126 -7.68 33.54 -2.20
C ARG A 126 -6.37 33.86 -2.95
N PRO A 127 -6.13 35.13 -3.35
CA PRO A 127 -4.86 35.55 -3.94
C PRO A 127 -3.70 35.49 -2.93
N LEU A 128 -2.56 35.02 -3.41
CA LEU A 128 -1.39 34.46 -2.70
C LEU A 128 -0.56 35.44 -1.83
N HIS A 129 -1.09 36.57 -1.35
CA HIS A 129 -0.23 37.65 -0.84
C HIS A 129 -0.28 37.99 0.66
N LEU A 130 -1.18 37.42 1.47
CA LEU A 130 -1.31 37.88 2.86
C LEU A 130 -1.74 36.79 3.85
N VAL A 131 -0.99 35.69 3.99
CA VAL A 131 -1.25 34.78 5.12
C VAL A 131 0.05 34.17 5.66
N SER A 132 0.39 34.50 6.91
CA SER A 132 1.43 33.79 7.64
C SER A 132 0.87 32.46 8.18
N ARG A 133 1.72 31.44 8.40
CA ARG A 133 1.28 30.10 8.86
C ARG A 133 0.41 30.13 10.14
N SER A 134 0.53 31.16 10.98
CA SER A 134 -0.27 31.32 12.21
C SER A 134 -1.72 31.72 11.96
N ASP A 135 -2.02 32.38 10.85
CA ASP A 135 -3.37 32.93 10.58
C ASP A 135 -4.32 31.84 10.03
N LEU A 136 -3.77 30.83 9.34
CA LEU A 136 -4.53 29.70 8.78
C LEU A 136 -5.23 28.84 9.85
N ALA A 137 -4.66 28.73 11.05
CA ALA A 137 -5.18 27.87 12.12
C ALA A 137 -6.33 28.50 12.93
N ASN A 138 -6.42 29.84 12.94
CA ASN A 138 -7.33 30.58 13.81
C ASN A 138 -8.50 31.22 13.08
N GLU A 139 -8.35 31.63 11.82
CA GLU A 139 -9.39 32.41 11.12
C GLU A 139 -10.20 31.63 10.08
N CYS A 140 -9.77 30.44 9.67
CA CYS A 140 -10.48 29.68 8.63
C CYS A 140 -11.73 29.00 9.22
N PRO A 141 -12.97 29.44 8.86
CA PRO A 141 -14.21 28.86 9.40
C PRO A 141 -14.34 27.37 9.06
N LEU A 142 -13.74 26.96 7.94
CA LEU A 142 -13.70 25.58 7.48
C LEU A 142 -12.81 24.68 8.35
N PHE A 143 -11.72 25.21 8.92
CA PHE A 143 -10.87 24.46 9.86
C PHE A 143 -11.55 24.28 11.22
N ARG A 144 -12.52 25.15 11.55
CA ARG A 144 -13.41 25.01 12.69
C ARG A 144 -14.48 23.95 12.40
N TYR A 145 -15.07 23.99 11.21
CA TYR A 145 -16.04 22.99 10.73
C TYR A 145 -15.44 21.57 10.64
N CYS A 146 -14.26 21.40 10.03
CA CYS A 146 -13.56 20.11 10.00
C CYS A 146 -13.21 19.61 11.41
N ARG A 147 -12.88 20.51 12.36
CA ARG A 147 -12.67 20.14 13.78
C ARG A 147 -13.96 19.68 14.47
N GLU A 148 -15.09 20.32 14.18
CA GLU A 148 -16.40 19.93 14.71
C GLU A 148 -16.89 18.62 14.12
N VAL A 149 -16.74 18.41 12.81
CA VAL A 149 -17.07 17.14 12.14
C VAL A 149 -16.17 16.01 12.66
N LYS A 150 -14.87 16.25 12.83
CA LYS A 150 -13.95 15.27 13.42
C LYS A 150 -14.35 14.90 14.86
N ARG A 151 -14.72 15.88 15.69
CA ARG A 151 -15.24 15.64 17.04
C ARG A 151 -16.52 14.82 17.03
N TYR A 152 -17.43 15.09 16.10
CA TYR A 152 -18.68 14.36 15.96
C TYR A 152 -18.45 12.89 15.58
N ILE A 153 -17.48 12.62 14.71
CA ILE A 153 -17.11 11.24 14.32
C ILE A 153 -16.40 10.50 15.47
N GLU A 154 -15.61 11.18 16.31
CA GLU A 154 -14.90 10.56 17.45
C GLU A 154 -15.79 10.31 18.69
N THR A 155 -17.03 10.84 18.73
CA THR A 155 -17.97 10.66 19.85
C THR A 155 -19.09 9.65 19.57
N VAL A 156 -19.14 9.06 18.38
CA VAL A 156 -20.05 7.97 17.99
C VAL A 156 -19.25 6.67 17.89
#